data_AF-A0A920BJ59-F1
#
_entry.id   AF-A0A920BJ59-F1
#
_cell.length_a   1.000
_cell.length_b   1.000
_cell.length_c   1.000
_cell.angle_alpha   90.00
_cell.angle_beta   90.00
_cell.angle_gamma   90.00
#
_symmetry.space_group_name_H-M   'P 1'
#
loop_
_entity.id
_entity.type
_entity.pdbx_description
1 polymer ?
#
loop_
_entity_poly.entity_id
_entity_poly.type
_entity_poly.pdbx_seq_one_letter_code
_entity_poly.pdbx_strand_id
1 'polypeptide(L)' 'MNADWQHAIAPLGTDHHKEFLEIAPWIVVLFEQRYEIAEDGSQLKNYYVKESVGIAAGLFIARSTKWVSQHSRTHHHQ' A
#
# COMPACT_ATOMS: atom_id res chain seq x y z
N MET A 1 -2.92 -11.23 -20.40
CA MET A 1 -4.04 -10.32 -20.04
C MET A 1 -5.03 -10.32 -21.19
N ASN A 2 -6.33 -10.42 -20.94
CA ASN A 2 -7.35 -10.40 -21.99
C ASN A 2 -7.48 -8.98 -22.58
N ALA A 3 -7.83 -8.86 -23.86
CA ALA A 3 -7.97 -7.60 -24.58
C ALA A 3 -9.04 -6.67 -23.94
N ASP A 4 -10.12 -7.25 -23.41
CA ASP A 4 -11.16 -6.49 -22.69
C ASP A 4 -10.62 -5.77 -21.45
N TRP A 5 -9.73 -6.44 -20.72
CA TRP A 5 -9.08 -5.86 -19.54
C TRP A 5 -8.09 -4.76 -19.91
N GLN A 6 -7.38 -4.90 -21.03
CA GLN A 6 -6.48 -3.87 -21.54
C GLN A 6 -7.23 -2.62 -21.98
N HIS A 7 -8.38 -2.77 -22.63
CA HIS A 7 -9.24 -1.63 -22.99
C HIS A 7 -9.80 -0.93 -21.75
N ALA A 8 -10.19 -1.69 -20.71
CA ALA A 8 -10.71 -1.13 -19.46
C ALA A 8 -9.68 -0.30 -18.67
N ILE A 9 -8.38 -0.63 -18.76
CA ILE A 9 -7.30 0.10 -18.07
C ILE A 9 -6.65 1.19 -18.92
N ALA A 10 -6.95 1.25 -20.22
CA ALA A 10 -6.41 2.27 -21.13
C ALA A 10 -6.69 3.72 -20.67
N PRO A 11 -7.88 4.07 -20.13
CA PRO A 11 -8.14 5.42 -19.63
C PRO A 11 -7.25 5.83 -18.44
N LEU A 12 -6.66 4.87 -17.72
CA LEU A 12 -5.78 5.12 -16.58
C LEU A 12 -4.36 5.47 -17.01
N GLY A 13 -4.03 5.39 -18.31
CA GLY A 13 -2.71 5.73 -18.84
C GLY A 13 -1.57 4.87 -18.28
N THR A 14 -1.88 3.77 -17.63
CA THR A 14 -0.92 2.87 -16.99
C THR A 14 -0.20 2.03 -18.04
N ASP A 15 1.10 2.23 -18.18
CA ASP A 15 1.98 1.38 -18.98
C ASP A 15 2.93 0.56 -18.08
N HIS A 16 3.91 -0.08 -18.70
CA HIS A 16 4.95 -0.86 -18.02
C HIS A 16 6.07 0.01 -17.43
N HIS A 17 6.15 1.30 -17.77
CA HIS A 17 7.13 2.23 -17.24
C HIS A 17 6.67 2.71 -15.86
N LYS A 18 7.50 2.48 -14.84
CA LYS A 18 7.17 2.75 -13.42
C LYS A 18 8.20 3.69 -12.79
N GLU A 19 8.45 4.83 -13.45
CA GLU A 19 9.46 5.82 -13.03
C GLU A 19 9.28 6.31 -11.59
N PHE A 20 8.05 6.29 -11.08
CA PHE A 20 7.76 6.64 -9.69
C PHE A 20 8.45 5.74 -8.67
N LEU A 21 8.86 4.51 -9.03
CA LEU A 21 9.66 3.65 -8.15
C LEU A 21 11.09 4.17 -7.97
N GLU A 22 11.61 4.95 -8.91
CA GLU A 22 12.95 5.53 -8.84
C GLU A 22 12.92 6.95 -8.26
N ILE A 23 11.84 7.69 -8.51
CA ILE A 23 11.68 9.09 -8.06
C ILE A 23 11.22 9.18 -6.60
N ALA A 24 10.43 8.21 -6.13
CA ALA A 24 9.83 8.29 -4.79
C ALA A 24 10.90 8.26 -3.68
N PRO A 25 10.80 9.12 -2.66
CA PRO A 25 11.78 9.15 -1.58
C PRO A 25 11.72 7.89 -0.69
N TRP A 26 10.57 7.22 -0.63
CA TRP A 26 10.35 6.00 0.15
C TRP A 26 9.34 5.10 -0.55
N ILE A 27 9.61 3.79 -0.55
CA ILE A 27 8.68 2.75 -1.00
C ILE A 27 8.28 1.93 0.21
N VAL A 28 6.97 1.80 0.44
CA VAL A 28 6.42 0.98 1.52
C VAL A 28 5.71 -0.21 0.91
N VAL A 29 6.16 -1.42 1.24
CA VAL A 29 5.56 -2.68 0.77
C VAL A 29 4.84 -3.34 1.95
N LEU A 30 3.54 -3.59 1.78
CA LEU A 30 2.71 -4.22 2.80
C LEU A 30 2.53 -5.70 2.47
N PHE A 31 2.96 -6.58 3.37
CA PHE A 31 2.80 -8.03 3.23
C PHE A 31 1.70 -8.54 4.16
N GLU A 32 0.93 -9.52 3.69
CA GLU A 32 -0.05 -10.22 4.51
C GLU A 32 0.56 -11.48 5.15
N GLN A 33 0.45 -11.61 6.48
CA GLN A 33 0.90 -12.80 7.19
C GLN A 33 -0.27 -13.75 7.44
N ARG A 34 -0.45 -14.72 6.54
CA ARG A 34 -1.57 -15.68 6.57
C ARG A 34 -1.46 -16.71 7.70
N TYR A 35 -0.24 -17.07 8.05
CA TYR A 35 0.06 -18.04 9.09
C TYR A 35 1.32 -17.59 9.82
N GLU A 36 1.42 -17.97 11.07
CA GLU A 36 2.59 -17.80 11.92
C GLU A 36 3.11 -19.17 12.31
N ILE A 37 4.43 -19.28 12.53
CA ILE A 37 5.05 -20.49 13.05
C ILE A 37 5.30 -20.25 14.53
N ALA A 38 4.60 -21.00 15.37
CA ALA A 38 4.81 -20.98 16.81
C ALA A 38 6.19 -21.54 17.19
N GLU A 39 6.65 -21.25 18.41
CA GLU A 39 7.95 -21.73 18.92
C GLU A 39 8.05 -23.27 18.97
N ASP A 40 6.92 -23.96 19.01
CA ASP A 40 6.83 -25.42 18.95
C ASP A 40 6.81 -25.99 17.52
N GLY A 41 6.91 -25.13 16.50
CA GLY A 41 6.85 -25.48 15.09
C GLY A 41 5.43 -25.64 14.53
N SER A 42 4.39 -25.43 15.32
CA SER A 42 3.01 -25.48 14.85
C SER A 42 2.63 -24.26 14.02
N GLN A 43 1.73 -24.45 13.04
CA GLN A 43 1.21 -23.35 12.22
C GLN A 43 -0.01 -22.73 12.89
N LEU A 44 0.13 -21.51 13.37
CA LEU A 44 -0.96 -20.68 13.86
C LEU A 44 -1.59 -19.94 12.68
N LYS A 45 -2.89 -20.14 12.45
CA LYS A 45 -3.61 -19.47 11.37
C LYS A 45 -4.12 -18.12 11.82
N ASN A 46 -3.74 -17.07 11.09
CA ASN A 46 -4.35 -15.76 11.23
C ASN A 46 -5.68 -15.74 10.46
N TYR A 47 -6.76 -15.33 11.14
CA TYR A 47 -8.08 -15.22 10.54
C TYR A 47 -8.32 -13.77 10.10
N TYR A 48 -9.06 -13.57 9.00
CA TYR A 48 -9.39 -12.25 8.45
C TYR A 48 -8.18 -11.39 8.06
N VAL A 49 -7.12 -12.03 7.57
CA VAL A 49 -5.87 -11.35 7.24
C VAL A 49 -6.07 -10.27 6.17
N LYS A 50 -6.92 -10.52 5.17
CA LYS A 50 -7.19 -9.54 4.11
C LYS A 50 -7.89 -8.30 4.65
N GLU A 51 -8.88 -8.46 5.51
CA GLU A 51 -9.61 -7.36 6.13
C GLU A 51 -8.70 -6.57 7.10
N SER A 52 -7.92 -7.28 7.92
CA SER A 52 -6.98 -6.67 8.86
C SER A 52 -5.90 -5.85 8.15
N VAL A 53 -5.27 -6.43 7.12
CA VAL A 53 -4.25 -5.76 6.30
C VAL A 53 -4.87 -4.58 5.54
N GLY A 54 -6.12 -4.70 5.06
CA GLY A 54 -6.85 -3.61 4.43
C GLY A 54 -7.10 -2.43 5.37
N ILE A 55 -7.47 -2.69 6.63
CA ILE A 55 -7.65 -1.65 7.66
C ILE A 55 -6.31 -0.98 7.97
N ALA A 56 -5.23 -1.75 8.11
CA ALA A 56 -3.88 -1.23 8.33
C ALA A 56 -3.43 -0.33 7.17
N ALA A 57 -3.69 -0.73 5.91
CA ALA A 57 -3.40 0.07 4.73
C ALA A 57 -4.20 1.39 4.70
N GLY A 58 -5.50 1.33 5.04
CA GLY A 58 -6.34 2.52 5.11
C GLY A 58 -5.85 3.53 6.16
N LEU A 59 -5.50 3.04 7.36
CA LEU A 59 -4.93 3.88 8.42
C LEU A 59 -3.58 4.48 8.02
N PHE A 60 -2.73 3.70 7.35
CA PHE A 60 -1.44 4.16 6.85
C PHE A 60 -1.61 5.33 5.85
N ILE A 61 -2.48 5.17 4.85
CA ILE A 61 -2.75 6.22 3.85
C ILE A 61 -3.33 7.47 4.52
N ALA A 62 -4.32 7.31 5.40
CA ALA A 62 -4.94 8.43 6.10
C ALA A 62 -3.92 9.24 6.94
N ARG A 63 -3.02 8.54 7.64
CA ARG A 63 -1.97 9.19 8.44
C ARG A 63 -0.96 9.91 7.56
N SER A 64 -0.56 9.32 6.43
CA SER A 64 0.39 9.89 5.47
C SER A 64 -0.14 11.17 4.84
N THR A 65 -1.38 11.18 4.36
CA THR A 65 -2.02 12.38 3.79
C THR A 65 -2.14 13.50 4.85
N LYS A 66 -2.51 13.15 6.08
CA LYS A 66 -2.61 14.12 7.18
C LYS A 66 -1.24 14.67 7.59
N TRP A 67 -0.18 13.86 7.51
CA TRP A 67 1.20 14.28 7.80
C TRP A 67 1.69 15.26 6.74
N VAL A 68 1.50 14.96 5.46
CA VAL A 68 1.85 15.85 4.34
C VAL A 68 1.11 17.19 4.46
N SER A 69 -0.21 17.16 4.68
CA SER A 69 -1.00 18.39 4.84
C SER A 69 -0.56 19.25 6.02
N GLN A 70 -0.11 18.65 7.12
CA GLN A 70 0.40 19.38 8.29
C GLN A 70 1.82 19.93 8.05
N HIS A 71 2.72 19.16 7.43
CA HIS A 71 4.08 19.62 7.10
C HIS A 71 4.05 20.77 6.08
N SER A 72 3.15 20.73 5.09
CA SER A 72 2.96 21.84 4.16
C SER A 72 2.43 23.11 4.84
N ARG A 73 1.63 23.02 5.91
CA ARG A 73 1.15 24.18 6.66
C ARG A 73 2.19 24.79 7.58
N THR A 74 3.13 24.01 8.11
CA THR A 74 4.20 24.53 8.97
C THR A 74 5.26 25.32 8.21
N HIS A 75 5.42 25.07 6.90
CA HIS A 75 6.34 25.83 6.05
C HIS A 75 5.80 27.20 5.57
N HIS A 76 4.49 27.47 5.69
CA HIS A 76 3.89 28.75 5.25
C HIS A 76 3.84 29.83 6.35
N HIS A 77 4.33 29.54 7.55
CA HIS A 77 4.31 30.45 8.71
C HIS A 77 5.70 30.90 9.19
N GLN A 78 6.75 30.75 8.36
CA GLN A 78 8.07 31.34 8.59
C GLN A 78 8.40 32.37 7.52
#